data_AF-A0A2V8FTR7-F1
#
_entry.id   AF-A0A2V8FTR7-F1
#
_cell.length_a   1.000
_cell.length_b   1.000
_cell.length_c   1.000
_cell.angle_alpha   90.00
_cell.angle_beta   90.00
_cell.angle_gamma   90.00
#
_symmetry.space_group_name_H-M   'P 1'
#
loop_
_entity.id
_entity.type
_entity.pdbx_description
1 polymer ?
#
loop_
_entity_poly.entity_id
_entity_poly.type
_entity_poly.pdbx_seq_one_letter_code
_entity_poly.pdbx_strand_id
1 'polypeptide(L)' 'VGVNKEYIEKQIPHLSSLLSDTIDDVINTSEVIVVGNSAPEFVDALKKCRAGQIVIDLVRLPICGSLLSADYRGICW' A
#
# COMPACT_ATOMS: atom_id res chain seq x y z
N VAL A 1 -14.72 -12.12 -5.80
CA VAL A 1 -15.82 -11.81 -4.86
C VAL A 1 -15.27 -12.05 -3.46
N GLY A 2 -14.89 -10.98 -2.76
CA GLY A 2 -14.07 -11.07 -1.54
C GLY A 2 -14.91 -10.97 -0.27
N VAL A 3 -14.90 -12.04 0.53
CA VAL A 3 -15.59 -12.14 1.83
C VAL A 3 -15.22 -10.98 2.77
N ASN A 4 -14.00 -10.44 2.66
CA ASN A 4 -13.58 -9.26 3.42
C ASN A 4 -14.35 -7.98 3.07
N LYS A 5 -14.71 -7.76 1.80
CA LYS A 5 -15.41 -6.54 1.37
C LYS A 5 -16.83 -6.47 1.96
N GLU A 6 -17.58 -7.57 1.85
CA GLU A 6 -18.93 -7.68 2.42
C GLU A 6 -18.94 -7.62 3.96
N TYR A 7 -17.92 -8.15 4.63
CA TYR A 7 -17.78 -8.07 6.08
C TYR A 7 -17.48 -6.63 6.54
N ILE A 8 -16.58 -5.93 5.84
CA ILE A 8 -16.20 -4.54 6.11
C ILE A 8 -17.40 -3.61 5.90
N GLU A 9 -18.14 -3.75 4.79
CA GLU A 9 -19.31 -2.92 4.47
C GLU A 9 -20.43 -3.05 5.51
N LYS A 10 -20.61 -4.24 6.11
CA LYS A 10 -21.67 -4.48 7.11
C LYS A 10 -21.29 -4.04 8.52
N GLN A 11 -20.02 -4.11 8.91
CA GLN A 11 -19.58 -3.88 10.29
C GLN A 11 -18.96 -2.50 10.51
N ILE A 12 -18.36 -1.90 9.48
CA ILE A 12 -17.67 -0.60 9.59
C ILE A 12 -18.01 0.26 8.37
N PRO A 13 -19.22 0.87 8.31
CA PRO A 13 -19.69 1.59 7.12
C PRO A 13 -18.79 2.78 6.73
N HIS A 14 -18.07 3.38 7.68
CA HIS A 14 -17.13 4.46 7.39
C HIS A 14 -15.84 3.98 6.69
N LEU A 15 -15.48 2.70 6.85
CA LEU A 15 -14.26 2.15 6.27
C LEU A 15 -14.36 2.02 4.74
N SER A 16 -15.56 1.74 4.21
CA SER A 16 -15.77 1.64 2.76
C SER A 16 -15.44 2.94 2.02
N SER A 17 -15.59 4.11 2.66
CA SER A 17 -15.22 5.40 2.07
C SER A 17 -13.70 5.61 1.95
N LEU A 18 -12.92 4.83 2.71
CA LEU A 18 -11.46 4.84 2.71
C LEU A 18 -10.87 3.72 1.85
N LEU A 19 -11.70 2.79 1.37
CA LEU A 19 -11.28 1.74 0.46
C LEU A 19 -11.17 2.28 -0.95
N SER A 20 -10.12 1.85 -1.65
CA SER A 20 -9.94 2.11 -3.07
C SER A 20 -10.10 0.81 -3.85
N ASP A 21 -10.62 0.89 -5.07
CA ASP A 21 -10.88 -0.28 -5.91
C ASP A 21 -9.60 -0.87 -6.52
N THR A 22 -8.54 -0.07 -6.66
CA THR A 22 -7.26 -0.52 -7.21
C THR A 22 -6.07 -0.03 -6.40
N ILE A 23 -4.97 -0.79 -6.41
CA ILE A 23 -3.72 -0.38 -5.79
C ILE A 23 -3.14 0.86 -6.48
N ASP A 24 -3.34 0.98 -7.79
CA ASP A 24 -2.84 2.12 -8.58
C ASP A 24 -3.49 3.44 -8.14
N ASP A 25 -4.79 3.41 -7.84
CA ASP A 25 -5.51 4.58 -7.31
C ASP A 25 -4.98 5.00 -5.93
N VAL A 26 -4.71 4.04 -5.04
CA VAL A 26 -4.07 4.29 -3.74
C VAL A 26 -2.72 4.96 -3.94
N ILE A 27 -1.87 4.40 -4.81
CA ILE A 27 -0.54 4.95 -5.08
C ILE A 27 -0.64 6.37 -5.64
N ASN A 28 -1.52 6.61 -6.61
CA ASN A 28 -1.59 7.93 -7.26
C ASN A 28 -2.10 9.04 -6.33
N THR A 29 -3.02 8.71 -5.43
CA THR A 29 -3.67 9.69 -4.55
C THR A 29 -2.95 9.90 -3.22
N SER A 30 -2.04 9.01 -2.85
CA SER A 30 -1.34 9.06 -1.56
C SER A 30 -0.01 9.82 -1.63
N GLU A 31 0.31 10.57 -0.58
CA GLU A 31 1.66 11.11 -0.37
C GLU A 31 2.53 10.15 0.44
N VAL A 32 1.88 9.42 1.37
CA VAL A 32 2.52 8.42 2.24
C VAL A 32 1.77 7.10 2.09
N ILE A 33 2.51 6.03 1.83
CA ILE A 33 2.00 4.68 1.62
C ILE A 33 2.55 3.79 2.73
N VAL A 34 1.69 3.07 3.45
CA VAL A 34 2.09 2.15 4.51
C VAL A 34 1.79 0.72 4.08
N VAL A 35 2.82 -0.12 4.04
CA VAL A 35 2.71 -1.55 3.70
C VAL A 35 2.55 -2.35 4.98
N GLY A 36 1.35 -2.87 5.20
CA GLY A 36 1.00 -3.65 6.40
C GLY A 36 0.99 -5.17 6.22
N ASN A 37 1.11 -5.69 5.00
CA ASN A 37 1.17 -7.13 4.74
C ASN A 37 2.17 -7.45 3.61
N SER A 38 2.72 -8.65 3.61
CA SER A 38 3.81 -9.05 2.69
C SER A 38 3.32 -9.68 1.39
N ALA A 39 2.17 -9.25 0.87
CA ALA A 39 1.63 -9.80 -0.37
C ALA A 39 2.58 -9.52 -1.56
N PRO A 40 2.92 -10.52 -2.39
CA PRO A 40 3.88 -10.35 -3.47
C PRO A 40 3.51 -9.25 -4.47
N GLU A 41 2.21 -9.03 -4.72
CA GLU A 41 1.75 -7.98 -5.64
C GLU A 41 2.22 -6.56 -5.26
N PHE A 42 2.54 -6.31 -3.99
CA PHE A 42 3.00 -4.99 -3.54
C PHE A 42 4.41 -4.67 -4.01
N VAL A 43 5.26 -5.67 -4.24
CA VAL A 43 6.60 -5.45 -4.77
C VAL A 43 6.53 -4.80 -6.15
N ASP A 44 5.64 -5.27 -7.00
CA ASP A 44 5.46 -4.70 -8.35
C ASP A 44 4.67 -3.40 -8.33
N ALA A 45 3.68 -3.28 -7.43
CA ALA A 45 2.92 -2.06 -7.30
C ALA A 45 3.80 -0.88 -6.84
N LEU A 46 4.66 -1.07 -5.84
CA LEU A 46 5.50 0.01 -5.30
C LEU A 46 6.49 0.58 -6.33
N LYS A 47 6.85 -0.17 -7.37
CA LYS A 47 7.67 0.35 -8.49
C LYS A 47 6.99 1.50 -9.24
N LYS A 48 5.67 1.61 -9.15
CA LYS A 48 4.88 2.69 -9.77
C LYS A 48 4.84 3.96 -8.91
N CYS A 49 5.36 3.93 -7.67
CA CYS A 49 5.44 5.12 -6.84
C CYS A 49 6.30 6.20 -7.51
N ARG A 50 5.87 7.45 -7.35
CA ARG A 50 6.53 8.62 -7.92
C ARG A 50 7.48 9.28 -6.93
N ALA A 51 8.43 10.06 -7.45
CA ALA A 51 9.31 10.87 -6.63
C ALA A 51 8.50 11.81 -5.72
N GLY A 52 8.97 11.98 -4.49
CA GLY A 52 8.31 12.79 -3.45
C GLY A 52 7.30 12.03 -2.59
N GLN A 53 6.96 10.78 -2.94
CA GLN A 53 6.18 9.91 -2.05
C GLN A 53 7.08 9.24 -1.01
N ILE A 54 6.49 8.86 0.12
CA ILE A 54 7.13 8.08 1.18
C ILE A 54 6.47 6.71 1.26
N VAL A 55 7.26 5.65 1.28
CA VAL A 55 6.81 4.28 1.52
C VAL A 55 7.32 3.81 2.87
N ILE A 56 6.42 3.44 3.77
CA ILE A 56 6.72 2.88 5.08
C ILE A 56 6.45 1.38 5.03
N ASP A 57 7.49 0.58 5.19
CA ASP A 57 7.39 -0.88 5.21
C ASP A 57 7.40 -1.41 6.64
N LEU A 58 6.31 -2.09 7.02
CA LEU A 58 6.14 -2.71 8.33
C LEU A 58 6.41 -4.23 8.32
N VAL A 59 6.64 -4.83 7.15
CA VAL A 59 6.64 -6.29 6.94
C VAL A 59 7.87 -6.83 6.23
N ARG A 60 8.80 -5.94 5.84
CA ARG A 60 10.06 -6.28 5.17
C ARG A 60 9.81 -6.98 3.84
N LEU A 61 9.22 -6.25 2.90
CA LEU A 61 9.05 -6.70 1.53
C LEU A 61 10.41 -7.05 0.89
N PRO A 62 10.46 -8.08 0.03
CA PRO A 62 11.67 -8.49 -0.68
C PRO A 62 11.95 -7.55 -1.86
N ILE A 63 12.10 -6.26 -1.60
CA ILE A 63 12.40 -5.22 -2.60
C ILE A 63 13.64 -4.43 -2.20
N CYS A 64 14.44 -4.04 -3.19
CA CYS A 64 15.54 -3.12 -2.95
C CYS A 64 15.01 -1.69 -3.01
N GLY A 65 14.95 -1.00 -1.85
CA GLY A 65 14.40 0.35 -1.74
C GLY A 65 15.06 1.38 -2.68
N SER A 66 16.33 1.19 -3.03
CA SER A 66 17.04 2.05 -3.98
C SER A 66 16.54 1.95 -5.43
N LEU A 67 15.73 0.94 -5.75
CA LEU A 67 15.09 0.79 -7.07
C LEU A 67 13.76 1.54 -7.14
N LEU A 68 13.27 2.09 -6.03
CA LEU A 68 12.04 2.86 -5.98
C LEU A 68 12.33 4.34 -6.20
N SER A 69 11.43 5.02 -6.91
CA SER A 69 11.49 6.48 -7.04
C SER A 69 11.07 7.19 -5.76
N ALA A 70 10.31 6.51 -4.89
CA ALA A 70 9.84 7.01 -3.60
C ALA A 70 10.89 6.81 -2.49
N ASP A 71 10.79 7.62 -1.44
CA ASP A 71 11.59 7.44 -0.22
C ASP A 71 11.07 6.23 0.56
N TYR A 72 11.80 5.13 0.48
CA TYR A 72 11.43 3.86 1.10
C TYR A 72 12.11 3.69 2.47
N ARG A 73 11.30 3.48 3.51
CA ARG A 73 11.74 3.39 4.90
C ARG A 73 11.21 2.10 5.55
N GLY A 74 12.12 1.27 6.05
CA GLY A 74 11.78 0.20 6.97
C GLY A 74 11.57 0.75 8.37
N ILE A 75 10.62 0.21 9.14
CA ILE A 75 10.44 0.64 10.53
C ILE A 75 11.64 0.26 11.42
N CYS A 76 12.34 -0.83 11.09
CA CYS A 76 13.47 -1.36 11.87
C CYS A 76 14.66 -1.83 11.00
N TRP A 77 14.81 -1.32 9.77
CA TRP A 77 15.89 -1.67 8.84
C TRP A 77 16.15 -0.59 7.81
#